data_AF-A0A1N6NXT6-F1
#
_entry.id   AF-A0A1N6NXT6-F1
#
_cell.length_a   1.000
_cell.length_b   1.000
_cell.length_c   1.000
_cell.angle_alpha   90.00
_cell.angle_beta   90.00
_cell.angle_gamma   90.00
#
_symmetry.space_group_name_H-M   'P 1'
#
loop_
_entity.id
_entity.type
_entity.pdbx_description
1 polymer ?
#
loop_
_entity_poly.entity_id
_entity_poly.type
_entity_poly.pdbx_seq_one_letter_code
_entity_poly.pdbx_strand_id
1 'polypeptide(L)'
;MTLPTSLLRRALAAAASGLLMACAAIAQPSVPVPAGGTLPQPAKRITREIFKDVPLYRPAGAVQQFVVLLTGGDAPSPRDLRLVQAMTAQGAMVIAVPGLGFYRSLAAVSQQCVHGPGALENFARFVQAGEKLPTYIEPILVGTGQAGALAYGLLAQSPADTYTGALSLDFCPRLALPLPMCGDENFRSRPVAGESTQPGRPAQTLRPLEPAFDLQPAKRLAGAWTAMGADPRAAACAAGPQAPAAFTAQVPNARWVAPAEAQLADALPPGFDAAFAQMAAQRAGLALPPSQLADLPVTEVPVQGPGKRFAVLVSGDGGWASIDKRLAAALAKDGIPVAGLDSLRYFWTRRTPEGVAADLDRLIRYYAARWGRSEVLLLGYSQGADVLPFAYNRLPERTRASVKLLGLLGPGEKAAFEFHVSNWIGKSGDQPIAPEAKRLPAGLTLCVYGTEEKADSLCPRLDATQAKVLPMPGGHHLGENYEDLAAKVLQAAPPLR
;
A
#
# COMPACT_ATOMS: atom_id res chain seq x y z
N MET A 1 56.49 -36.96 43.40
CA MET A 1 55.72 -36.92 44.65
C MET A 1 54.97 -35.60 44.69
N THR A 2 53.75 -35.59 44.17
CA THR A 2 52.46 -35.59 44.90
C THR A 2 51.92 -34.17 45.15
N LEU A 3 50.91 -33.84 44.34
CA LEU A 3 49.82 -32.86 44.55
C LEU A 3 49.08 -33.13 45.89
N PRO A 4 48.28 -32.20 46.48
CA PRO A 4 47.25 -31.44 45.76
C PRO A 4 46.98 -29.98 46.15
N THR A 5 46.32 -29.31 45.19
CA THR A 5 45.66 -28.01 45.22
C THR A 5 44.17 -28.17 45.54
N SER A 6 43.61 -27.34 46.42
CA SER A 6 42.16 -27.22 46.64
C SER A 6 41.71 -25.74 46.64
N LEU A 7 41.00 -25.39 45.58
CA LEU A 7 39.70 -24.68 45.53
C LEU A 7 39.37 -23.66 46.64
N LEU A 8 39.30 -22.38 46.27
CA LEU A 8 38.10 -21.53 46.38
C LEU A 8 38.38 -20.16 45.73
N ARG A 9 37.86 -19.88 44.53
CA ARG A 9 37.77 -18.52 43.99
C ARG A 9 36.31 -18.06 44.03
N ARG A 10 36.07 -17.05 44.85
CA ARG A 10 34.80 -16.33 44.99
C ARG A 10 34.48 -15.58 43.70
N ALA A 11 33.25 -15.73 43.23
CA ALA A 11 32.67 -14.93 42.16
C ALA A 11 32.50 -13.47 42.63
N LEU A 12 33.03 -12.52 41.86
CA LEU A 12 32.67 -11.11 41.96
C LEU A 12 31.34 -10.89 41.22
N ALA A 13 30.27 -10.63 41.98
CA ALA A 13 29.08 -9.98 41.46
C ALA A 13 29.28 -8.46 41.58
N ALA A 14 29.60 -7.80 40.46
CA ALA A 14 29.59 -6.34 40.39
C ALA A 14 28.14 -5.88 40.13
N ALA A 15 27.53 -5.32 41.17
CA ALA A 15 26.27 -4.60 41.05
C ALA A 15 26.53 -3.26 40.35
N ALA A 16 26.15 -3.17 39.07
CA ALA A 16 26.05 -1.90 38.37
C ALA A 16 24.59 -1.43 38.43
N SER A 17 24.35 -0.40 39.25
CA SER A 17 23.09 0.32 39.38
C SER A 17 22.70 0.95 38.04
N GLY A 18 21.78 0.31 37.31
CA GLY A 18 21.11 0.90 36.15
C GLY A 18 20.03 1.86 36.62
N LEU A 19 20.31 3.16 36.54
CA LEU A 19 19.31 4.22 36.71
C LEU A 19 18.38 4.20 35.49
N LEU A 20 17.28 3.45 35.58
CA LEU A 20 16.16 3.55 34.63
C LEU A 20 15.49 4.91 34.85
N MET A 21 15.88 5.92 34.07
CA MET A 21 15.02 7.08 33.82
C MET A 21 13.82 6.59 33.02
N ALA A 22 12.75 6.26 33.74
CA ALA A 22 11.42 6.17 33.14
C ALA A 22 11.03 7.57 32.67
N CYS A 23 11.20 7.86 31.37
CA CYS A 23 10.49 8.95 30.73
C CYS A 23 9.01 8.60 30.73
N ALA A 24 8.31 8.99 31.81
CA ALA A 24 6.86 9.06 31.80
C ALA A 24 6.47 10.06 30.70
N ALA A 25 5.93 9.55 29.59
CA ALA A 25 5.27 10.38 28.61
C ALA A 25 4.10 11.06 29.32
N ILE A 26 4.26 12.35 29.64
CA ILE A 26 3.16 13.17 30.14
C ILE A 26 2.16 13.26 28.98
N ALA A 27 1.10 12.46 29.06
CA ALA A 27 -0.05 12.60 28.18
C ALA A 27 -0.58 14.03 28.36
N GLN A 28 -0.36 14.89 27.38
CA GLN A 28 -0.97 16.21 27.39
C GLN A 28 -2.48 16.02 27.32
N PRO A 29 -3.26 16.71 28.18
CA PRO A 29 -4.70 16.68 28.08
C PRO A 29 -5.10 17.18 26.69
N SER A 30 -5.88 16.37 25.98
CA SER A 30 -6.50 16.74 24.71
C SER A 30 -7.31 18.02 24.92
N VAL A 31 -6.82 19.15 24.41
CA VAL A 31 -7.58 20.40 24.42
C VAL A 31 -8.79 20.19 23.50
N PRO A 32 -10.05 20.28 24.00
CA PRO A 32 -11.22 20.14 23.16
C PRO A 32 -11.19 21.22 22.06
N VAL A 33 -11.33 20.79 20.81
CA VAL A 33 -11.39 21.69 19.66
C VAL A 33 -12.65 22.56 19.81
N PRO A 34 -12.54 23.89 19.86
CA PRO A 34 -13.70 24.76 20.00
C PRO A 34 -14.63 24.58 18.80
N ALA A 35 -15.91 24.32 19.08
CA ALA A 35 -16.94 24.04 18.07
C ALA A 35 -17.26 25.21 17.12
N GLY A 36 -16.65 26.39 17.32
CA GLY A 36 -16.80 27.62 16.54
C GLY A 36 -15.57 28.06 15.74
N GLY A 37 -14.58 27.18 15.55
CA GLY A 37 -13.43 27.46 14.70
C GLY A 37 -13.79 27.52 13.21
N THR A 38 -13.06 28.33 12.43
CA THR A 38 -13.15 28.34 10.97
C THR A 38 -12.86 26.94 10.41
N LEU A 39 -13.75 26.44 9.54
CA LEU A 39 -13.56 25.14 8.91
C LEU A 39 -12.28 25.13 8.05
N PRO A 40 -11.53 24.01 8.04
CA PRO A 40 -10.27 23.91 7.31
C PRO A 40 -10.50 24.11 5.80
N GLN A 41 -9.56 24.81 5.16
CA GLN A 41 -9.50 24.95 3.71
C GLN A 41 -8.47 23.98 3.12
N PRO A 42 -8.72 23.44 1.91
CA PRO A 42 -7.76 22.54 1.28
C PRO A 42 -6.49 23.29 0.91
N ALA A 43 -5.34 22.67 1.20
CA ALA A 43 -4.04 23.21 0.84
C ALA A 43 -3.78 23.14 -0.67
N LYS A 44 -4.35 22.13 -1.34
CA LYS A 44 -4.44 22.02 -2.81
C LYS A 44 -5.53 21.02 -3.21
N ARG A 45 -5.86 20.99 -4.49
CA ARG A 45 -6.72 19.96 -5.12
C ARG A 45 -5.88 19.13 -6.06
N ILE A 46 -6.14 17.82 -6.09
CA ILE A 46 -5.36 16.84 -6.83
C ILE A 46 -6.28 16.12 -7.80
N THR A 47 -5.85 16.06 -9.07
CA THR A 47 -6.53 15.31 -10.12
C THR A 47 -5.58 14.28 -10.69
N ARG A 48 -6.03 13.02 -10.73
CA ARG A 48 -5.32 11.88 -11.32
C ARG A 48 -6.35 10.83 -11.74
N GLU A 49 -6.42 10.55 -13.03
CA GLU A 49 -7.30 9.51 -13.60
C GLU A 49 -8.77 9.67 -13.18
N ILE A 50 -9.33 8.70 -12.45
CA ILE A 50 -10.70 8.71 -11.93
C ILE A 50 -10.88 9.66 -10.73
N PHE A 51 -9.79 10.09 -10.10
CA PHE A 51 -9.82 11.04 -8.99
C PHE A 51 -9.75 12.47 -9.53
N LYS A 52 -10.83 13.24 -9.36
CA LYS A 52 -10.95 14.61 -9.87
C LYS A 52 -11.12 15.58 -8.71
N ASP A 53 -10.32 16.65 -8.71
CA ASP A 53 -10.39 17.78 -7.79
C ASP A 53 -10.40 17.42 -6.30
N VAL A 54 -9.71 16.32 -5.95
CA VAL A 54 -9.67 15.78 -4.59
C VAL A 54 -8.93 16.76 -3.67
N PRO A 55 -9.59 17.35 -2.66
CA PRO A 55 -8.94 18.26 -1.72
C PRO A 55 -7.96 17.52 -0.80
N LEU A 56 -6.77 18.10 -0.65
CA LEU A 56 -5.72 17.68 0.29
C LEU A 56 -5.62 18.69 1.44
N TYR A 57 -5.57 18.20 2.66
CA TYR A 57 -5.37 18.98 3.89
C TYR A 57 -4.08 18.53 4.60
N ARG A 58 -3.31 19.50 5.08
CA ARG A 58 -2.03 19.26 5.77
C ARG A 58 -2.16 19.48 7.27
N PRO A 59 -1.48 18.68 8.11
CA PRO A 59 -1.28 19.05 9.50
C PRO A 59 -0.30 20.23 9.58
N ALA A 60 -0.28 20.94 10.71
CA ALA A 60 0.66 22.03 10.94
C ALA A 60 2.13 21.57 11.09
N GLY A 61 2.32 20.32 11.55
CA GLY A 61 3.63 19.71 11.79
C GLY A 61 3.99 18.61 10.79
N ALA A 62 4.98 17.79 11.15
CA ALA A 62 5.35 16.60 10.38
C ALA A 62 4.16 15.65 10.24
N VAL A 63 3.99 15.10 9.04
CA VAL A 63 2.94 14.11 8.76
C VAL A 63 3.25 12.82 9.51
N GLN A 64 2.33 12.42 10.37
CA GLN A 64 2.44 11.19 11.15
C GLN A 64 1.55 10.08 10.63
N GLN A 65 0.39 10.43 10.07
CA GLN A 65 -0.57 9.52 9.45
C GLN A 65 -0.99 10.05 8.10
N PHE A 66 -1.41 9.15 7.21
CA PHE A 66 -2.09 9.52 5.97
C PHE A 66 -3.52 8.98 6.03
N VAL A 67 -4.51 9.81 5.72
CA VAL A 67 -5.92 9.45 5.79
C VAL A 67 -6.57 9.63 4.43
N VAL A 68 -7.34 8.63 4.03
CA VAL A 68 -8.34 8.77 2.98
C VAL A 68 -9.71 8.89 3.61
N LEU A 69 -10.25 10.11 3.61
CA LEU A 69 -11.61 10.39 4.03
C LEU A 69 -12.54 10.16 2.84
N LEU A 70 -13.34 9.11 2.88
CA LEU A 70 -14.39 8.82 1.92
C LEU A 70 -15.63 9.67 2.27
N THR A 71 -15.91 10.67 1.44
CA THR A 71 -17.09 11.55 1.63
C THR A 71 -18.33 10.91 1.02
N GLY A 72 -19.50 11.21 1.62
CA GLY A 72 -20.79 10.74 1.10
C GLY A 72 -21.24 11.47 -0.18
N GLY A 73 -20.82 12.73 -0.35
CA GLY A 73 -21.07 13.55 -1.53
C GLY A 73 -19.80 13.88 -2.33
N ASP A 74 -19.97 14.62 -3.42
CA ASP A 74 -18.89 15.03 -4.33
C ASP A 74 -17.91 16.04 -3.70
N ALA A 75 -18.31 16.71 -2.62
CA ALA A 75 -17.47 17.61 -1.85
C ALA A 75 -17.61 17.31 -0.33
N PRO A 76 -16.59 17.62 0.48
CA PRO A 76 -16.67 17.49 1.93
C PRO A 76 -17.81 18.35 2.53
N SER A 77 -18.66 17.72 3.34
CA SER A 77 -19.67 18.40 4.16
C SER A 77 -19.02 19.16 5.33
N PRO A 78 -19.76 20.04 6.06
CA PRO A 78 -19.26 20.65 7.29
C PRO A 78 -18.80 19.62 8.33
N ARG A 79 -19.50 18.48 8.44
CA ARG A 79 -19.10 17.36 9.32
C ARG A 79 -17.79 16.71 8.86
N ASP A 80 -17.62 16.49 7.55
CA ASP A 80 -16.36 15.99 6.98
C ASP A 80 -15.20 16.95 7.28
N LEU A 81 -15.44 18.26 7.20
CA LEU A 81 -14.42 19.26 7.51
C LEU A 81 -14.07 19.29 9.01
N ARG A 82 -15.00 18.97 9.91
CA ARG A 82 -14.66 18.77 11.34
C ARG A 82 -13.85 17.49 11.56
N LEU A 83 -14.13 16.41 10.84
CA LEU A 83 -13.30 15.20 10.85
C LEU A 83 -11.88 15.52 10.37
N VAL A 84 -11.75 16.25 9.26
CA VAL A 84 -10.46 16.75 8.75
C VAL A 84 -9.73 17.56 9.82
N GLN A 85 -10.42 18.49 10.49
CA GLN A 85 -9.84 19.31 11.55
C GLN A 85 -9.32 18.44 12.72
N ALA A 86 -10.12 17.49 13.19
CA ALA A 86 -9.74 16.58 14.27
C ALA A 86 -8.50 15.73 13.91
N MET A 87 -8.47 15.15 12.70
CA MET A 87 -7.36 14.30 12.25
C MET A 87 -6.08 15.10 11.98
N THR A 88 -6.20 16.27 11.34
CA THR A 88 -5.03 17.15 11.07
C THR A 88 -4.43 17.71 12.36
N ALA A 89 -5.24 17.97 13.40
CA ALA A 89 -4.75 18.33 14.73
C ALA A 89 -3.93 17.21 15.39
N GLN A 90 -4.18 15.94 15.01
CA GLN A 90 -3.43 14.77 15.47
C GLN A 90 -2.24 14.40 14.57
N GLY A 91 -1.88 15.25 13.59
CA GLY A 91 -0.73 15.04 12.71
C GLY A 91 -1.04 14.30 11.41
N ALA A 92 -2.31 14.09 11.09
CA ALA A 92 -2.70 13.42 9.85
C ALA A 92 -2.68 14.37 8.63
N MET A 93 -2.15 13.89 7.51
CA MET A 93 -2.43 14.45 6.20
C MET A 93 -3.68 13.75 5.63
N VAL A 94 -4.65 14.52 5.14
CA VAL A 94 -5.98 13.99 4.77
C VAL A 94 -6.28 14.32 3.31
N ILE A 95 -6.62 13.32 2.50
CA ILE A 95 -7.32 13.52 1.23
C ILE A 95 -8.80 13.18 1.41
N ALA A 96 -9.70 14.04 0.93
CA ALA A 96 -11.14 13.78 1.01
C ALA A 96 -11.68 13.37 -0.38
N VAL A 97 -11.85 12.07 -0.56
CA VAL A 97 -12.24 11.42 -1.82
C VAL A 97 -13.76 11.21 -1.85
N PRO A 98 -14.46 11.62 -2.93
CA PRO A 98 -15.87 11.27 -3.13
C PRO A 98 -16.09 9.76 -3.20
N GLY A 99 -16.44 9.11 -2.09
CA GLY A 99 -16.38 7.66 -1.95
C GLY A 99 -17.28 6.93 -2.95
N LEU A 100 -18.55 7.33 -3.04
CA LEU A 100 -19.50 6.73 -3.98
C LEU A 100 -19.22 7.11 -5.44
N GLY A 101 -18.74 8.33 -5.70
CA GLY A 101 -18.33 8.76 -7.03
C GLY A 101 -17.12 7.99 -7.56
N PHE A 102 -16.14 7.76 -6.69
CA PHE A 102 -14.98 6.89 -6.94
C PHE A 102 -15.44 5.47 -7.30
N TYR A 103 -16.32 4.88 -6.49
CA TYR A 103 -16.81 3.52 -6.76
C TYR A 103 -17.55 3.41 -8.09
N ARG A 104 -18.45 4.36 -8.40
CA ARG A 104 -19.14 4.42 -9.69
C ARG A 104 -18.19 4.49 -10.88
N SER A 105 -17.08 5.22 -10.75
CA SER A 105 -16.08 5.34 -11.82
C SER A 105 -15.41 3.99 -12.10
N LEU A 106 -15.15 3.19 -11.08
CA LEU A 106 -14.64 1.81 -11.25
C LEU A 106 -15.71 0.86 -11.79
N ALA A 107 -16.95 0.99 -11.32
CA ALA A 107 -18.06 0.17 -11.80
C ALA A 107 -18.33 0.34 -13.30
N ALA A 108 -18.12 1.56 -13.84
CA ALA A 108 -18.33 1.85 -15.27
C ALA A 108 -17.41 1.07 -16.22
N VAL A 109 -16.28 0.56 -15.71
CA VAL A 109 -15.30 -0.23 -16.48
C VAL A 109 -15.24 -1.69 -16.04
N SER A 110 -16.12 -2.12 -15.15
CA SER A 110 -16.25 -3.51 -14.70
C SER A 110 -17.56 -4.13 -15.18
N GLN A 111 -17.57 -5.45 -15.35
CA GLN A 111 -18.74 -6.20 -15.82
C GLN A 111 -19.43 -7.04 -14.76
N GLN A 112 -18.76 -7.38 -13.64
CA GLN A 112 -19.30 -8.33 -12.65
C GLN A 112 -19.28 -7.79 -11.22
N CYS A 113 -18.14 -7.23 -10.80
CA CYS A 113 -17.94 -6.73 -9.45
C CYS A 113 -16.84 -5.67 -9.42
N VAL A 114 -16.77 -4.85 -8.37
CA VAL A 114 -15.74 -3.82 -8.23
C VAL A 114 -14.71 -4.21 -7.18
N HIS A 115 -13.42 -4.17 -7.56
CA HIS A 115 -12.29 -4.24 -6.65
C HIS A 115 -11.66 -2.84 -6.53
N GLY A 116 -11.90 -2.17 -5.40
CA GLY A 116 -11.48 -0.79 -5.17
C GLY A 116 -10.11 -0.55 -4.51
N PRO A 117 -9.57 -1.44 -3.65
CA PRO A 117 -8.42 -1.12 -2.82
C PRO A 117 -7.19 -0.61 -3.57
N GLY A 118 -6.79 -1.28 -4.65
CA GLY A 118 -5.57 -0.94 -5.38
C GLY A 118 -5.59 0.46 -6.01
N ALA A 119 -6.73 0.88 -6.56
CA ALA A 119 -6.85 2.21 -7.17
C ALA A 119 -6.68 3.32 -6.13
N LEU A 120 -7.23 3.13 -4.92
CA LEU A 120 -7.16 4.09 -3.84
C LEU A 120 -5.78 4.10 -3.17
N GLU A 121 -5.16 2.93 -3.00
CA GLU A 121 -3.76 2.81 -2.53
C GLU A 121 -2.80 3.53 -3.49
N ASN A 122 -2.91 3.27 -4.81
CA ASN A 122 -2.05 3.91 -5.80
C ASN A 122 -2.23 5.43 -5.82
N PHE A 123 -3.47 5.92 -5.67
CA PHE A 123 -3.70 7.35 -5.55
C PHE A 123 -3.07 7.93 -4.27
N ALA A 124 -3.19 7.24 -3.14
CA ALA A 124 -2.52 7.64 -1.90
C ALA A 124 -1.00 7.71 -2.07
N ARG A 125 -0.38 6.71 -2.71
CA ARG A 125 1.05 6.69 -3.05
C ARG A 125 1.45 7.88 -3.91
N PHE A 126 0.70 8.15 -4.97
CA PHE A 126 0.91 9.29 -5.86
C PHE A 126 0.88 10.61 -5.09
N VAL A 127 -0.13 10.82 -4.24
CA VAL A 127 -0.25 12.03 -3.43
C VAL A 127 0.94 12.16 -2.48
N GLN A 128 1.30 11.10 -1.77
CA GLN A 128 2.41 11.13 -0.80
C GLN A 128 3.78 11.34 -1.46
N ALA A 129 4.00 10.77 -2.64
CA ALA A 129 5.20 11.00 -3.44
C ALA A 129 5.29 12.47 -3.88
N GLY A 130 4.17 13.04 -4.36
CA GLY A 130 4.09 14.46 -4.74
C GLY A 130 4.22 15.43 -3.56
N GLU A 131 3.80 15.01 -2.36
CA GLU A 131 4.02 15.72 -1.11
C GLU A 131 5.41 15.49 -0.51
N LYS A 132 6.24 14.65 -1.17
CA LYS A 132 7.62 14.34 -0.77
C LYS A 132 7.72 13.86 0.68
N LEU A 133 6.75 13.07 1.14
CA LEU A 133 6.82 12.45 2.47
C LEU A 133 8.09 11.58 2.55
N PRO A 134 8.75 11.44 3.71
CA PRO A 134 10.04 10.74 3.80
C PRO A 134 9.95 9.23 3.52
N THR A 135 8.79 8.63 3.76
CA THR A 135 8.46 7.25 3.39
C THR A 135 6.97 7.15 3.08
N TYR A 136 6.53 6.02 2.52
CA TYR A 136 5.09 5.77 2.33
C TYR A 136 4.45 5.43 3.66
N ILE A 137 3.33 6.10 3.96
CA ILE A 137 2.51 5.87 5.14
C ILE A 137 1.24 5.17 4.67
N GLU A 138 1.01 3.95 5.15
CA GLU A 138 -0.22 3.21 4.84
C GLU A 138 -1.45 4.04 5.26
N PRO A 139 -2.46 4.17 4.38
CA PRO A 139 -3.59 5.02 4.70
C PRO A 139 -4.49 4.41 5.77
N ILE A 140 -5.10 5.29 6.57
CA ILE A 140 -6.30 4.98 7.35
C ILE A 140 -7.51 5.38 6.51
N LEU A 141 -8.44 4.45 6.32
CA LEU A 141 -9.73 4.76 5.67
C LEU A 141 -10.70 5.33 6.71
N VAL A 142 -11.34 6.44 6.40
CA VAL A 142 -12.39 7.02 7.26
C VAL A 142 -13.59 7.31 6.38
N GLY A 143 -14.80 6.98 6.84
CA GLY A 143 -16.01 7.34 6.09
C GLY A 143 -17.24 7.40 6.99
N THR A 144 -18.26 8.14 6.57
CA THR A 144 -19.53 8.30 7.28
C THR A 144 -20.69 7.68 6.51
N GLY A 145 -21.62 7.01 7.19
CA GLY A 145 -22.82 6.42 6.60
C GLY A 145 -22.49 5.41 5.50
N GLN A 146 -23.00 5.62 4.28
CA GLN A 146 -22.68 4.80 3.10
C GLN A 146 -21.16 4.75 2.83
N ALA A 147 -20.45 5.87 2.96
CA ALA A 147 -19.00 5.88 2.79
C ALA A 147 -18.27 5.15 3.93
N GLY A 148 -18.86 5.08 5.13
CA GLY A 148 -18.36 4.27 6.24
C GLY A 148 -18.50 2.77 5.97
N ALA A 149 -19.60 2.34 5.36
CA ALA A 149 -19.78 0.97 4.90
C ALA A 149 -18.79 0.61 3.77
N LEU A 150 -18.54 1.55 2.85
CA LEU A 150 -17.54 1.41 1.80
C LEU A 150 -16.13 1.27 2.38
N ALA A 151 -15.77 2.05 3.40
CA ALA A 151 -14.48 1.94 4.08
C ALA A 151 -14.23 0.53 4.64
N TYR A 152 -15.24 -0.09 5.27
CA TYR A 152 -15.17 -1.47 5.73
C TYR A 152 -15.00 -2.45 4.56
N GLY A 153 -15.81 -2.31 3.51
CA GLY A 153 -15.73 -3.18 2.33
C GLY A 153 -14.37 -3.12 1.64
N LEU A 154 -13.79 -1.92 1.50
CA LEU A 154 -12.45 -1.74 0.94
C LEU A 154 -11.39 -2.41 1.83
N LEU A 155 -11.46 -2.24 3.15
CA LEU A 155 -10.55 -2.91 4.07
C LEU A 155 -10.67 -4.45 4.01
N ALA A 156 -11.90 -4.96 3.87
CA ALA A 156 -12.18 -6.39 3.78
C ALA A 156 -11.71 -7.04 2.47
N GLN A 157 -11.72 -6.28 1.37
CA GLN A 157 -11.15 -6.69 0.08
C GLN A 157 -9.62 -6.63 0.04
N SER A 158 -9.01 -5.89 0.96
CA SER A 158 -7.59 -5.58 0.86
C SER A 158 -6.71 -6.76 1.26
N PRO A 159 -5.58 -6.98 0.55
CA PRO A 159 -4.46 -7.73 1.08
C PRO A 159 -3.90 -7.09 2.36
N ALA A 160 -3.10 -7.83 3.13
CA ALA A 160 -2.33 -7.27 4.24
C ALA A 160 -1.42 -6.13 3.75
N ASP A 161 -1.14 -5.17 4.64
CA ASP A 161 -0.23 -4.04 4.41
C ASP A 161 -0.68 -3.07 3.29
N THR A 162 -1.97 -3.06 2.92
CA THR A 162 -2.55 -2.02 2.02
C THR A 162 -3.00 -0.80 2.82
N TYR A 163 -3.63 -1.01 3.97
CA TYR A 163 -4.17 0.02 4.86
C TYR A 163 -3.81 -0.28 6.31
N THR A 164 -3.53 0.77 7.10
CA THR A 164 -3.38 0.62 8.55
C THR A 164 -4.68 0.13 9.20
N GLY A 165 -5.81 0.59 8.68
CA GLY A 165 -7.14 0.18 9.14
C GLY A 165 -8.24 1.11 8.65
N ALA A 166 -9.44 0.94 9.20
CA ALA A 166 -10.60 1.75 8.85
C ALA A 166 -11.43 2.20 10.06
N LEU A 167 -11.97 3.42 9.97
CA LEU A 167 -13.00 3.96 10.86
C LEU A 167 -14.30 4.15 10.08
N SER A 168 -15.29 3.35 10.40
CA SER A 168 -16.62 3.42 9.78
C SER A 168 -17.57 4.14 10.74
N LEU A 169 -17.84 5.42 10.44
CA LEU A 169 -18.74 6.26 11.21
C LEU A 169 -20.17 6.09 10.70
N ASP A 170 -21.13 6.13 11.61
CA ASP A 170 -22.53 5.81 11.33
C ASP A 170 -22.69 4.48 10.58
N PHE A 171 -21.96 3.46 11.04
CA PHE A 171 -21.78 2.24 10.27
C PHE A 171 -23.10 1.49 10.07
N CYS A 172 -23.34 1.17 8.80
CA CYS A 172 -24.41 0.30 8.36
C CYS A 172 -23.84 -0.75 7.41
N PRO A 173 -24.08 -2.06 7.60
CA PRO A 173 -23.54 -3.09 6.71
C PRO A 173 -24.34 -3.21 5.40
N ARG A 174 -24.75 -2.08 4.80
CA ARG A 174 -25.49 -1.99 3.55
C ARG A 174 -24.97 -0.86 2.70
N LEU A 175 -24.77 -1.15 1.42
CA LEU A 175 -24.27 -0.23 0.42
C LEU A 175 -25.20 -0.14 -0.78
N ALA A 176 -25.63 1.08 -1.16
CA ALA A 176 -26.25 1.34 -2.44
C ALA A 176 -25.15 1.61 -3.47
N LEU A 177 -24.98 0.68 -4.42
CA LEU A 177 -23.89 0.70 -5.40
C LEU A 177 -24.38 0.12 -6.74
N PRO A 178 -23.81 0.55 -7.88
CA PRO A 178 -24.19 0.02 -9.20
C PRO A 178 -23.82 -1.45 -9.43
N LEU A 179 -22.78 -1.95 -8.74
CA LEU A 179 -22.26 -3.31 -8.84
C LEU A 179 -21.82 -3.80 -7.45
N PRO A 180 -21.86 -5.13 -7.18
CA PRO A 180 -21.35 -5.67 -5.94
C PRO A 180 -19.84 -5.47 -5.81
N MET A 181 -19.36 -5.42 -4.58
CA MET A 181 -17.93 -5.49 -4.31
C MET A 181 -17.43 -6.91 -4.63
N CYS A 182 -16.31 -7.02 -5.33
CA CYS A 182 -15.66 -8.33 -5.56
C CYS A 182 -15.41 -9.04 -4.23
N GLY A 183 -15.79 -10.31 -4.17
CA GLY A 183 -15.70 -11.10 -2.96
C GLY A 183 -15.13 -12.48 -3.23
N ASP A 184 -14.76 -13.15 -2.16
CA ASP A 184 -14.10 -14.45 -2.13
C ASP A 184 -14.60 -15.26 -0.92
N GLU A 185 -13.82 -16.22 -0.42
CA GLU A 185 -14.15 -16.94 0.81
C GLU A 185 -14.05 -16.09 2.08
N ASN A 186 -13.31 -14.98 2.04
CA ASN A 186 -13.13 -14.05 3.16
C ASN A 186 -14.29 -13.06 3.26
N PHE A 187 -14.61 -12.37 2.17
CA PHE A 187 -15.56 -11.25 2.14
C PHE A 187 -16.59 -11.43 1.03
N ARG A 188 -17.86 -11.18 1.34
CA ARG A 188 -18.98 -11.29 0.39
C ARG A 188 -19.97 -10.16 0.59
N SER A 189 -20.70 -9.85 -0.48
CA SER A 189 -21.88 -9.00 -0.45
C SER A 189 -23.06 -9.75 -1.08
N ARG A 190 -24.28 -9.48 -0.59
CA ARG A 190 -25.52 -10.09 -1.10
C ARG A 190 -26.46 -9.01 -1.59
N PRO A 191 -27.09 -9.16 -2.77
CA PRO A 191 -28.12 -8.20 -3.20
C PRO A 191 -29.28 -8.21 -2.21
N VAL A 192 -29.82 -7.03 -1.92
CA VAL A 192 -31.02 -6.88 -1.08
C VAL A 192 -32.25 -7.28 -1.90
N ALA A 193 -33.00 -8.28 -1.44
CA ALA A 193 -34.24 -8.69 -2.10
C ALA A 193 -35.35 -7.65 -1.82
N GLY A 194 -35.92 -7.03 -2.86
CA GLY A 194 -37.12 -6.19 -2.69
C GLY A 194 -37.23 -4.90 -3.51
N GLU A 195 -36.18 -4.42 -4.18
CA GLU A 195 -36.34 -3.33 -5.17
C GLU A 195 -36.73 -3.90 -6.53
N SER A 196 -37.92 -4.53 -6.54
CA SER A 196 -38.64 -4.86 -7.76
C SER A 196 -39.04 -3.55 -8.44
N THR A 197 -38.66 -3.40 -9.70
CA THR A 197 -39.40 -2.64 -10.70
C THR A 197 -40.88 -3.09 -10.65
N GLN A 198 -41.70 -2.41 -9.85
CA GLN A 198 -43.14 -2.60 -9.90
C GLN A 198 -43.66 -1.97 -11.21
N PRO A 199 -44.27 -2.74 -12.12
CA PRO A 199 -44.98 -2.15 -13.25
C PRO A 199 -46.23 -1.46 -12.70
N GLY A 200 -46.34 -0.13 -12.87
CA GLY A 200 -47.61 0.57 -12.69
C GLY A 200 -47.66 1.75 -11.72
N ARG A 201 -46.54 2.23 -11.16
CA ARG A 201 -46.49 3.57 -10.55
C ARG A 201 -45.70 4.53 -11.43
N PRO A 202 -46.28 5.64 -11.92
CA PRO A 202 -45.53 6.62 -12.68
C PRO A 202 -44.42 7.19 -11.79
N ALA A 203 -43.18 7.03 -12.25
CA ALA A 203 -41.99 7.56 -11.62
C ALA A 203 -42.11 9.08 -11.53
N GLN A 204 -42.41 9.59 -10.33
CA GLN A 204 -42.14 10.99 -10.04
C GLN A 204 -40.62 11.14 -9.96
N THR A 205 -40.00 11.56 -11.07
CA THR A 205 -38.75 12.33 -11.16
C THR A 205 -37.58 11.96 -10.22
N LEU A 206 -37.32 10.67 -10.00
CA LEU A 206 -36.19 10.21 -9.19
C LEU A 206 -35.32 9.26 -10.02
N ARG A 207 -34.01 9.53 -10.04
CA ARG A 207 -32.97 8.68 -10.66
C ARG A 207 -33.22 7.22 -10.27
N PRO A 208 -32.98 6.22 -11.14
CA PRO A 208 -33.06 4.82 -10.72
C PRO A 208 -32.23 4.64 -9.44
N LEU A 209 -32.86 4.16 -8.38
CA LEU A 209 -32.20 3.86 -7.11
C LEU A 209 -31.10 2.84 -7.42
N GLU A 210 -29.87 3.14 -7.01
CA GLU A 210 -28.76 2.19 -7.17
C GLU A 210 -29.10 0.90 -6.41
N PRO A 211 -28.83 -0.29 -6.99
CA PRO A 211 -29.03 -1.54 -6.28
C PRO A 211 -28.38 -1.53 -4.89
N ALA A 212 -29.06 -2.08 -3.89
CA ALA A 212 -28.51 -2.22 -2.56
C ALA A 212 -27.89 -3.60 -2.33
N PHE A 213 -26.77 -3.64 -1.62
CA PHE A 213 -26.05 -4.84 -1.23
C PHE A 213 -25.81 -4.87 0.28
N ASP A 214 -26.21 -5.97 0.92
CA ASP A 214 -25.86 -6.29 2.30
C ASP A 214 -24.46 -6.90 2.36
N LEU A 215 -23.57 -6.22 3.07
CA LEU A 215 -22.22 -6.72 3.33
C LEU A 215 -22.30 -7.90 4.30
N GLN A 216 -21.37 -8.84 4.16
CA GLN A 216 -21.21 -9.95 5.11
C GLN A 216 -19.99 -9.71 6.01
N PRO A 217 -19.97 -10.23 7.25
CA PRO A 217 -18.80 -10.19 8.12
C PRO A 217 -17.61 -10.87 7.45
N ALA A 218 -16.48 -10.17 7.37
CA ALA A 218 -15.25 -10.71 6.82
C ALA A 218 -14.61 -11.67 7.84
N LYS A 219 -14.04 -12.77 7.35
CA LYS A 219 -13.32 -13.73 8.20
C LYS A 219 -11.96 -13.21 8.67
N ARG A 220 -11.40 -12.23 7.97
CA ARG A 220 -10.13 -11.55 8.26
C ARG A 220 -10.15 -10.16 7.64
N LEU A 221 -9.47 -9.23 8.31
CA LEU A 221 -9.24 -7.87 7.82
C LEU A 221 -7.74 -7.63 7.67
N ALA A 222 -7.38 -6.79 6.70
CA ALA A 222 -6.00 -6.39 6.45
C ALA A 222 -5.40 -5.50 7.54
N GLY A 223 -6.26 -4.82 8.30
CA GLY A 223 -5.88 -3.90 9.37
C GLY A 223 -6.98 -3.80 10.42
N ALA A 224 -6.76 -2.98 11.43
CA ALA A 224 -7.75 -2.79 12.48
C ALA A 224 -9.02 -2.11 11.94
N TRP A 225 -10.16 -2.43 12.52
CA TRP A 225 -11.42 -1.80 12.15
C TRP A 225 -12.21 -1.37 13.37
N THR A 226 -12.62 -0.12 13.37
CA THR A 226 -13.57 0.40 14.36
C THR A 226 -14.83 0.87 13.65
N ALA A 227 -15.96 0.27 14.00
CA ALA A 227 -17.28 0.74 13.61
C ALA A 227 -17.89 1.57 14.74
N MET A 228 -18.39 2.75 14.41
CA MET A 228 -19.14 3.61 15.32
C MET A 228 -20.61 3.59 14.90
N GLY A 229 -21.51 3.38 15.85
CA GLY A 229 -22.94 3.28 15.56
C GLY A 229 -23.52 4.55 14.93
N ALA A 230 -24.52 4.37 14.08
CA ALA A 230 -25.28 5.45 13.46
C ALA A 230 -26.07 6.25 14.49
N ASP A 231 -26.21 7.56 14.25
CA ASP A 231 -27.16 8.41 14.98
C ASP A 231 -28.52 7.69 15.03
N PRO A 232 -29.08 7.42 16.23
CA PRO A 232 -30.37 6.75 16.38
C PRO A 232 -31.53 7.47 15.67
N ARG A 233 -31.37 8.76 15.33
CA ARG A 233 -32.32 9.58 14.56
C ARG A 233 -32.19 9.41 13.05
N ALA A 234 -31.08 8.87 12.55
CA ALA A 234 -30.92 8.57 11.14
C ALA A 234 -31.91 7.47 10.74
N ALA A 235 -32.49 7.56 9.52
CA ALA A 235 -33.34 6.51 8.97
C ALA A 235 -32.59 5.18 9.09
N ALA A 236 -33.12 4.32 9.95
CA ALA A 236 -32.31 3.33 10.61
C ALA A 236 -31.61 2.38 9.63
N CYS A 237 -30.49 1.82 10.07
CA CYS A 237 -30.04 0.49 9.61
C CYS A 237 -31.10 -0.62 9.80
N ALA A 238 -32.31 -0.29 10.26
CA ALA A 238 -33.46 -1.18 10.43
C ALA A 238 -33.92 -1.83 9.12
N ALA A 239 -33.48 -1.37 7.95
CA ALA A 239 -33.75 -2.06 6.69
C ALA A 239 -32.85 -3.29 6.45
N GLY A 240 -31.78 -3.48 7.25
CA GLY A 240 -30.82 -4.58 7.14
C GLY A 240 -31.18 -5.83 7.98
N PRO A 241 -30.74 -7.04 7.59
CA PRO A 241 -31.07 -8.28 8.29
C PRO A 241 -30.37 -8.43 9.66
N GLN A 242 -29.32 -7.64 9.95
CA GLN A 242 -28.55 -7.71 11.20
C GLN A 242 -28.26 -6.32 11.75
N ALA A 243 -28.34 -6.17 13.08
CA ALA A 243 -27.94 -4.94 13.77
C ALA A 243 -26.42 -4.69 13.58
N PRO A 244 -25.98 -3.44 13.31
CA PRO A 244 -24.56 -3.13 13.08
C PRO A 244 -23.60 -3.59 14.20
N ALA A 245 -24.05 -3.56 15.46
CA ALA A 245 -23.28 -4.08 16.59
C ALA A 245 -23.06 -5.60 16.50
N ALA A 246 -24.12 -6.36 16.17
CA ALA A 246 -24.06 -7.82 16.01
C ALA A 246 -23.24 -8.22 14.77
N PHE A 247 -23.29 -7.41 13.69
CA PHE A 247 -22.41 -7.56 12.55
C PHE A 247 -20.95 -7.40 12.95
N THR A 248 -20.63 -6.30 13.66
CA THR A 248 -19.26 -5.97 14.07
C THR A 248 -18.67 -7.05 14.98
N ALA A 249 -19.47 -7.62 15.87
CA ALA A 249 -19.05 -8.71 16.76
C ALA A 249 -18.65 -10.00 16.04
N GLN A 250 -19.09 -10.22 14.80
CA GLN A 250 -18.71 -11.38 13.99
C GLN A 250 -17.40 -11.19 13.23
N VAL A 251 -16.91 -9.95 13.13
CA VAL A 251 -15.66 -9.64 12.43
C VAL A 251 -14.48 -9.73 13.42
N PRO A 252 -13.49 -10.59 13.18
CA PRO A 252 -12.36 -10.76 14.10
C PRO A 252 -11.58 -9.46 14.31
N ASN A 253 -11.21 -9.19 15.56
CA ASN A 253 -10.44 -8.00 15.98
C ASN A 253 -11.13 -6.65 15.67
N ALA A 254 -12.42 -6.65 15.37
CA ALA A 254 -13.20 -5.43 15.19
C ALA A 254 -13.56 -4.79 16.54
N ARG A 255 -13.61 -3.45 16.56
CA ARG A 255 -14.09 -2.68 17.70
C ARG A 255 -15.42 -2.04 17.36
N TRP A 256 -16.40 -2.19 18.26
CA TRP A 256 -17.65 -1.45 18.21
C TRP A 256 -17.61 -0.28 19.20
N VAL A 257 -18.03 0.91 18.75
CA VAL A 257 -18.31 2.05 19.60
C VAL A 257 -19.81 2.33 19.50
N ALA A 258 -20.49 2.21 20.64
CA ALA A 258 -21.93 2.45 20.71
C ALA A 258 -22.28 3.86 20.24
N PRO A 259 -23.43 4.05 19.55
CA PRO A 259 -23.86 5.37 19.15
C PRO A 259 -24.10 6.23 20.38
N ALA A 260 -23.62 7.46 20.33
CA ALA A 260 -23.91 8.50 21.31
C ALA A 260 -24.48 9.70 20.55
N GLU A 261 -25.50 10.32 21.13
CA GLU A 261 -26.21 11.41 20.46
C GLU A 261 -25.27 12.61 20.28
N ALA A 262 -25.02 12.97 19.03
CA ALA A 262 -24.33 14.20 18.69
C ALA A 262 -25.27 15.38 19.00
N GLN A 263 -24.75 16.36 19.74
CA GLN A 263 -25.50 17.56 20.14
C GLN A 263 -25.94 18.40 18.92
N LEU A 264 -25.20 18.31 17.80
CA LEU A 264 -25.46 19.02 16.55
C LEU A 264 -25.26 18.05 15.38
N ALA A 265 -26.03 18.21 14.30
CA ALA A 265 -25.97 17.33 13.12
C ALA A 265 -24.57 17.28 12.48
N ASP A 266 -23.86 18.41 12.45
CA ASP A 266 -22.51 18.49 11.88
C ASP A 266 -21.39 18.21 12.90
N ALA A 267 -21.73 17.82 14.14
CA ALA A 267 -20.73 17.56 15.16
C ALA A 267 -19.94 16.28 14.86
N LEU A 268 -18.71 16.28 15.38
CA LEU A 268 -17.87 15.10 15.43
C LEU A 268 -18.58 14.00 16.24
N PRO A 269 -18.61 12.74 15.79
CA PRO A 269 -19.16 11.65 16.58
C PRO A 269 -18.45 11.57 17.94
N PRO A 270 -19.18 11.47 19.07
CA PRO A 270 -18.55 11.30 20.37
C PRO A 270 -17.61 10.08 20.37
N GLY A 271 -16.38 10.26 20.88
CA GLY A 271 -15.36 9.21 20.90
C GLY A 271 -14.52 9.09 19.63
N PHE A 272 -14.80 9.87 18.57
CA PHE A 272 -14.00 9.85 17.34
C PHE A 272 -12.52 10.12 17.61
N ASP A 273 -12.18 11.16 18.37
CA ASP A 273 -10.79 11.53 18.63
C ASP A 273 -9.99 10.38 19.25
N ALA A 274 -10.59 9.68 20.22
CA ALA A 274 -9.97 8.53 20.88
C ALA A 274 -9.86 7.31 19.95
N ALA A 275 -10.87 7.06 19.11
CA ALA A 275 -10.84 5.98 18.12
C ALA A 275 -9.77 6.25 17.05
N PHE A 276 -9.67 7.48 16.57
CA PHE A 276 -8.64 7.89 15.62
C PHE A 276 -7.25 7.84 16.25
N ALA A 277 -7.06 8.34 17.47
CA ALA A 277 -5.79 8.25 18.19
C ALA A 277 -5.33 6.79 18.34
N GLN A 278 -6.24 5.87 18.67
CA GLN A 278 -5.92 4.45 18.77
C GLN A 278 -5.49 3.86 17.42
N MET A 279 -6.22 4.14 16.35
CA MET A 279 -5.88 3.69 14.99
C MET A 279 -4.54 4.29 14.53
N ALA A 280 -4.32 5.57 14.78
CA ALA A 280 -3.10 6.30 14.47
C ALA A 280 -1.87 5.74 15.20
N ALA A 281 -2.07 5.16 16.39
CA ALA A 281 -1.01 4.48 17.15
C ALA A 281 -0.66 3.09 16.60
N GLN A 282 -1.53 2.48 15.78
CA GLN A 282 -1.30 1.16 15.16
C GLN A 282 -0.49 1.20 13.88
N ARG A 283 -0.19 2.40 13.35
CA ARG A 283 0.66 2.54 12.17
C ARG A 283 1.98 1.80 12.39
N ALA A 284 2.44 1.08 11.36
CA ALA A 284 3.81 0.59 11.35
C ALA A 284 4.77 1.77 11.57
N GLY A 285 5.85 1.55 12.30
CA GLY A 285 6.91 2.54 12.43
C GLY A 285 7.35 2.98 11.03
N LEU A 286 7.51 4.29 10.82
CA LEU A 286 7.99 4.80 9.53
C LEU A 286 9.38 4.24 9.31
N ALA A 287 9.50 3.22 8.47
CA ALA A 287 10.76 2.71 8.03
C ALA A 287 11.40 3.82 7.17
N LEU A 288 12.33 4.54 7.79
CA LEU A 288 13.14 5.53 7.09
C LEU A 288 14.32 4.80 6.44
N PRO A 289 14.72 5.22 5.22
CA PRO A 289 15.95 4.74 4.64
C PRO A 289 17.13 5.01 5.58
N PRO A 290 18.18 4.16 5.55
CA PRO A 290 19.40 4.44 6.30
C PRO A 290 19.98 5.81 5.93
N SER A 291 20.63 6.50 6.87
CA SER A 291 21.09 7.88 6.68
C SER A 291 22.02 8.07 5.46
N GLN A 292 22.83 7.06 5.13
CA GLN A 292 23.72 7.06 3.95
C GLN A 292 22.98 6.95 2.61
N LEU A 293 21.70 6.54 2.65
CA LEU A 293 20.79 6.38 1.52
C LEU A 293 19.50 7.21 1.72
N ALA A 294 19.53 8.23 2.58
CA ALA A 294 18.33 9.02 2.92
C ALA A 294 17.72 9.75 1.71
N ASP A 295 18.51 9.94 0.65
CA ASP A 295 18.10 10.50 -0.63
C ASP A 295 17.39 9.49 -1.56
N LEU A 296 17.41 8.20 -1.22
CA LEU A 296 16.81 7.13 -2.01
C LEU A 296 15.59 6.54 -1.29
N PRO A 297 14.46 6.32 -1.99
CA PRO A 297 13.25 5.77 -1.40
C PRO A 297 13.36 4.25 -1.28
N VAL A 298 14.09 3.80 -0.25
CA VAL A 298 14.41 2.39 -0.04
C VAL A 298 13.59 1.77 1.07
N THR A 299 13.04 0.58 0.84
CA THR A 299 12.40 -0.28 1.85
C THR A 299 13.28 -1.49 2.14
N GLU A 300 13.57 -1.77 3.41
CA GLU A 300 14.31 -2.96 3.84
C GLU A 300 13.34 -4.11 4.18
N VAL A 301 13.57 -5.29 3.62
CA VAL A 301 12.97 -6.56 4.07
C VAL A 301 14.11 -7.44 4.60
N PRO A 302 14.45 -7.33 5.90
CA PRO A 302 15.61 -8.00 6.46
C PRO A 302 15.36 -9.48 6.72
N VAL A 303 16.44 -10.25 6.80
CA VAL A 303 16.47 -11.66 7.18
C VAL A 303 17.49 -11.84 8.30
N GLN A 304 17.18 -12.69 9.27
CA GLN A 304 18.13 -13.08 10.31
C GLN A 304 18.99 -14.26 9.87
N GLY A 305 20.26 -14.24 10.24
CA GLY A 305 21.20 -15.34 10.00
C GLY A 305 22.11 -15.16 8.77
N PRO A 306 23.13 -16.02 8.66
CA PRO A 306 24.15 -15.91 7.62
C PRO A 306 23.58 -16.27 6.24
N GLY A 307 24.20 -15.72 5.20
CA GLY A 307 23.89 -16.09 3.82
C GLY A 307 24.79 -15.35 2.85
N LYS A 308 24.94 -15.86 1.63
CA LYS A 308 25.79 -15.22 0.61
C LYS A 308 25.05 -14.21 -0.25
N ARG A 309 23.73 -14.36 -0.37
CA ARG A 309 22.88 -13.64 -1.33
C ARG A 309 21.93 -12.65 -0.70
N PHE A 310 21.77 -11.50 -1.34
CA PHE A 310 20.67 -10.58 -1.10
C PHE A 310 20.04 -10.19 -2.44
N ALA A 311 18.89 -9.53 -2.39
CA ALA A 311 18.24 -8.96 -3.56
C ALA A 311 18.19 -7.44 -3.47
N VAL A 312 18.36 -6.80 -4.63
CA VAL A 312 17.92 -5.42 -4.86
C VAL A 312 16.74 -5.51 -5.81
N LEU A 313 15.56 -5.01 -5.40
CA LEU A 313 14.33 -5.05 -6.19
C LEU A 313 13.92 -3.62 -6.56
N VAL A 314 13.83 -3.31 -7.85
CA VAL A 314 13.33 -2.03 -8.37
C VAL A 314 11.87 -2.21 -8.77
N SER A 315 10.96 -1.47 -8.13
CA SER A 315 9.52 -1.67 -8.31
C SER A 315 8.98 -1.18 -9.66
N GLY A 316 7.70 -1.46 -9.91
CA GLY A 316 6.94 -0.82 -10.99
C GLY A 316 6.63 0.65 -10.72
N ASP A 317 5.99 1.31 -11.69
CA ASP A 317 5.65 2.74 -11.66
C ASP A 317 4.63 3.14 -10.58
N GLY A 318 3.87 2.17 -10.06
CA GLY A 318 3.00 2.32 -8.89
C GLY A 318 3.75 2.42 -7.54
N GLY A 319 5.07 2.26 -7.52
CA GLY A 319 5.90 2.27 -6.31
C GLY A 319 5.98 0.90 -5.63
N TRP A 320 6.36 0.85 -4.35
CA TRP A 320 6.54 -0.40 -3.59
C TRP A 320 5.20 -1.06 -3.20
N ALA A 321 4.52 -1.66 -4.17
CA ALA A 321 3.14 -2.14 -4.10
C ALA A 321 3.03 -3.62 -3.67
N SER A 322 1.81 -4.17 -3.67
CA SER A 322 1.52 -5.54 -3.21
C SER A 322 2.39 -6.62 -3.86
N ILE A 323 2.62 -6.54 -5.18
CA ILE A 323 3.50 -7.47 -5.91
C ILE A 323 4.93 -7.42 -5.40
N ASP A 324 5.51 -6.22 -5.26
CA ASP A 324 6.88 -6.04 -4.79
C ASP A 324 7.04 -6.51 -3.34
N LYS A 325 6.08 -6.14 -2.48
CA LYS A 325 6.03 -6.57 -1.07
C LYS A 325 5.98 -8.10 -0.95
N ARG A 326 5.07 -8.75 -1.67
CA ARG A 326 4.90 -10.21 -1.60
C ARG A 326 6.06 -10.98 -2.22
N LEU A 327 6.60 -10.51 -3.34
CA LEU A 327 7.81 -11.09 -3.92
C LEU A 327 9.00 -10.97 -2.96
N ALA A 328 9.19 -9.79 -2.36
CA ALA A 328 10.25 -9.57 -1.38
C ALA A 328 10.07 -10.43 -0.12
N ALA A 329 8.84 -10.56 0.37
CA ALA A 329 8.52 -11.43 1.51
C ALA A 329 8.77 -12.91 1.20
N ALA A 330 8.43 -13.38 -0.01
CA ALA A 330 8.72 -14.73 -0.45
C ALA A 330 10.23 -15.01 -0.53
N LEU A 331 11.01 -14.08 -1.12
CA LEU A 331 12.48 -14.18 -1.13
C LEU A 331 13.08 -14.17 0.29
N ALA A 332 12.56 -13.33 1.18
CA ALA A 332 13.00 -13.26 2.57
C ALA A 332 12.71 -14.56 3.33
N LYS A 333 11.58 -15.21 3.06
CA LYS A 333 11.24 -16.53 3.62
C LYS A 333 12.26 -17.61 3.23
N ASP A 334 12.85 -17.50 2.03
CA ASP A 334 13.94 -18.35 1.55
C ASP A 334 15.34 -17.85 1.97
N GLY A 335 15.40 -16.93 2.93
CA GLY A 335 16.64 -16.46 3.54
C GLY A 335 17.37 -15.36 2.77
N ILE A 336 16.71 -14.72 1.79
CA ILE A 336 17.29 -13.65 0.95
C ILE A 336 16.74 -12.29 1.40
N PRO A 337 17.51 -11.45 2.12
CA PRO A 337 17.07 -10.11 2.45
C PRO A 337 16.95 -9.25 1.18
N VAL A 338 15.99 -8.33 1.18
CA VAL A 338 15.66 -7.50 0.01
C VAL A 338 15.77 -6.02 0.33
N ALA A 339 16.48 -5.28 -0.52
CA ALA A 339 16.47 -3.82 -0.55
C ALA A 339 15.60 -3.37 -1.72
N GLY A 340 14.43 -2.82 -1.42
CA GLY A 340 13.44 -2.39 -2.40
C GLY A 340 13.59 -0.91 -2.75
N LEU A 341 13.77 -0.57 -4.03
CA LEU A 341 13.75 0.81 -4.53
C LEU A 341 12.34 1.13 -5.07
N ASP A 342 11.66 2.09 -4.45
CA ASP A 342 10.34 2.57 -4.87
C ASP A 342 10.47 3.49 -6.11
N SER A 343 10.12 2.94 -7.28
CA SER A 343 10.25 3.64 -8.57
C SER A 343 9.34 4.87 -8.68
N LEU A 344 8.13 4.86 -8.11
CA LEU A 344 7.22 6.01 -8.14
C LEU A 344 7.88 7.24 -7.50
N ARG A 345 8.49 7.06 -6.33
CA ARG A 345 9.18 8.13 -5.61
C ARG A 345 10.53 8.45 -6.25
N TYR A 346 11.25 7.45 -6.72
CA TYR A 346 12.58 7.62 -7.28
C TYR A 346 12.56 8.37 -8.62
N PHE A 347 11.65 7.99 -9.52
CA PHE A 347 11.47 8.60 -10.84
C PHE A 347 10.44 9.75 -10.84
N TRP A 348 10.01 10.21 -9.66
CA TRP A 348 9.17 11.41 -9.54
C TRP A 348 9.81 12.64 -10.20
N THR A 349 11.14 12.69 -10.17
CA THR A 349 11.95 13.61 -10.98
C THR A 349 12.72 12.82 -12.03
N ARG A 350 12.90 13.40 -13.21
CA ARG A 350 13.71 12.81 -14.30
C ARG A 350 15.05 12.28 -13.79
N ARG A 351 15.41 11.08 -14.23
CA ARG A 351 16.70 10.43 -14.00
C ARG A 351 17.41 10.17 -15.34
N THR A 352 18.71 9.89 -15.26
CA THR A 352 19.50 9.43 -16.42
C THR A 352 19.94 7.99 -16.19
N PRO A 353 20.18 7.18 -17.24
CA PRO A 353 20.73 5.84 -17.12
C PRO A 353 21.99 5.76 -16.23
N GLU A 354 22.88 6.75 -16.34
CA GLU A 354 24.10 6.86 -15.54
C GLU A 354 23.79 7.15 -14.06
N GLY A 355 22.81 8.02 -13.79
CA GLY A 355 22.35 8.30 -12.44
C GLY A 355 21.72 7.08 -11.77
N VAL A 356 20.86 6.36 -12.50
CA VAL A 356 20.28 5.10 -12.00
C VAL A 356 21.36 4.07 -11.70
N ALA A 357 22.36 3.93 -12.57
CA ALA A 357 23.48 3.03 -12.34
C ALA A 357 24.31 3.43 -11.09
N ALA A 358 24.57 4.72 -10.90
CA ALA A 358 25.30 5.21 -9.74
C ALA A 358 24.55 4.97 -8.42
N ASP A 359 23.23 5.19 -8.40
CA ASP A 359 22.41 4.94 -7.21
C ASP A 359 22.27 3.44 -6.92
N LEU A 360 22.13 2.59 -7.95
CA LEU A 360 22.17 1.14 -7.77
C LEU A 360 23.52 0.65 -7.28
N ASP A 361 24.65 1.22 -7.74
CA ASP A 361 25.98 0.91 -7.20
C ASP A 361 26.06 1.23 -5.70
N ARG A 362 25.63 2.44 -5.30
CA ARG A 362 25.57 2.85 -3.90
C ARG A 362 24.73 1.87 -3.07
N LEU A 363 23.54 1.54 -3.58
CA LEU A 363 22.58 0.64 -2.93
C LEU A 363 23.17 -0.77 -2.72
N ILE A 364 23.67 -1.38 -3.80
CA ILE A 364 24.26 -2.73 -3.78
C ILE A 364 25.44 -2.78 -2.81
N ARG A 365 26.36 -1.80 -2.88
CA ARG A 365 27.55 -1.80 -2.02
C ARG A 365 27.21 -1.59 -0.55
N TYR A 366 26.26 -0.70 -0.25
CA TYR A 366 25.79 -0.48 1.10
C TYR A 366 25.19 -1.76 1.70
N TYR A 367 24.26 -2.39 0.99
CA TYR A 367 23.57 -3.59 1.49
C TYR A 367 24.45 -4.84 1.52
N ALA A 368 25.39 -4.98 0.58
CA ALA A 368 26.40 -6.02 0.63
C ALA A 368 27.21 -5.95 1.94
N ALA A 369 27.65 -4.74 2.33
CA ALA A 369 28.37 -4.52 3.57
C ALA A 369 27.49 -4.72 4.81
N ARG A 370 26.29 -4.09 4.83
CA ARG A 370 25.35 -4.13 5.97
C ARG A 370 24.88 -5.54 6.30
N TRP A 371 24.60 -6.36 5.30
CA TRP A 371 24.12 -7.74 5.50
C TRP A 371 25.24 -8.79 5.47
N GLY A 372 26.48 -8.40 5.20
CA GLY A 372 27.61 -9.32 5.09
C GLY A 372 27.45 -10.32 3.94
N ARG A 373 26.87 -9.88 2.81
CA ARG A 373 26.52 -10.72 1.66
C ARG A 373 27.22 -10.22 0.40
N SER A 374 27.79 -11.13 -0.38
CA SER A 374 28.65 -10.78 -1.53
C SER A 374 28.02 -10.99 -2.90
N GLU A 375 26.88 -11.67 -2.96
CA GLU A 375 26.15 -11.96 -4.20
C GLU A 375 24.81 -11.22 -4.22
N VAL A 376 24.51 -10.52 -5.31
CA VAL A 376 23.24 -9.81 -5.47
C VAL A 376 22.39 -10.40 -6.59
N LEU A 377 21.10 -10.57 -6.32
CA LEU A 377 20.06 -10.75 -7.33
C LEU A 377 19.49 -9.36 -7.64
N LEU A 378 19.74 -8.84 -8.84
CA LEU A 378 19.22 -7.53 -9.25
C LEU A 378 17.91 -7.76 -10.01
N LEU A 379 16.79 -7.38 -9.41
CA LEU A 379 15.45 -7.68 -9.88
C LEU A 379 14.72 -6.37 -10.18
N GLY A 380 13.93 -6.35 -11.25
CA GLY A 380 13.08 -5.22 -11.61
C GLY A 380 11.70 -5.71 -12.02
N TYR A 381 10.66 -5.02 -11.58
CA TYR A 381 9.27 -5.25 -12.01
C TYR A 381 8.76 -4.10 -12.86
N SER A 382 8.10 -4.39 -13.99
CA SER A 382 7.49 -3.39 -14.88
C SER A 382 8.49 -2.28 -15.25
N GLN A 383 8.21 -1.00 -14.95
CA GLN A 383 9.15 0.11 -15.13
C GLN A 383 10.56 -0.17 -14.57
N GLY A 384 10.65 -0.83 -13.40
CA GLY A 384 11.93 -1.27 -12.85
C GLY A 384 12.65 -2.25 -13.76
N ALA A 385 11.94 -3.21 -14.37
CA ALA A 385 12.50 -4.13 -15.35
C ALA A 385 12.98 -3.39 -16.61
N ASP A 386 12.27 -2.33 -17.03
CA ASP A 386 12.60 -1.57 -18.24
C ASP A 386 13.93 -0.81 -18.10
N VAL A 387 14.20 -0.23 -16.93
CA VAL A 387 15.40 0.61 -16.71
C VAL A 387 16.65 -0.22 -16.40
N LEU A 388 16.49 -1.44 -15.89
CA LEU A 388 17.60 -2.26 -15.41
C LEU A 388 18.64 -2.63 -16.47
N PRO A 389 18.30 -2.98 -17.73
CA PRO A 389 19.29 -3.23 -18.76
C PRO A 389 20.22 -2.02 -19.00
N PHE A 390 19.66 -0.81 -19.01
CA PHE A 390 20.41 0.43 -19.17
C PHE A 390 21.36 0.67 -18.00
N ALA A 391 20.85 0.51 -16.77
CA ALA A 391 21.62 0.74 -15.56
C ALA A 391 22.72 -0.30 -15.38
N TYR A 392 22.42 -1.58 -15.60
CA TYR A 392 23.39 -2.68 -15.48
C TYR A 392 24.60 -2.48 -16.39
N ASN A 393 24.37 -2.11 -17.66
CA ASN A 393 25.45 -1.90 -18.63
C ASN A 393 26.42 -0.77 -18.22
N ARG A 394 25.97 0.13 -17.34
CA ARG A 394 26.72 1.29 -16.83
C ARG A 394 27.24 1.11 -15.39
N LEU A 395 26.95 -0.01 -14.74
CA LEU A 395 27.48 -0.30 -13.41
C LEU A 395 29.01 -0.45 -13.43
N PRO A 396 29.71 -0.02 -12.37
CA PRO A 396 31.13 -0.32 -12.21
C PRO A 396 31.40 -1.83 -12.27
N GLU A 397 32.54 -2.22 -12.84
CA GLU A 397 32.92 -3.63 -13.03
C GLU A 397 32.82 -4.46 -11.74
N ARG A 398 33.34 -3.92 -10.63
CA ARG A 398 33.29 -4.57 -9.32
C ARG A 398 31.87 -4.91 -8.89
N THR A 399 30.92 -4.02 -9.16
CA THR A 399 29.52 -4.21 -8.78
C THR A 399 28.83 -5.16 -9.74
N ARG A 400 29.08 -5.06 -11.05
CA ARG A 400 28.60 -6.04 -12.05
C ARG A 400 29.03 -7.47 -11.71
N ALA A 401 30.26 -7.67 -11.23
CA ALA A 401 30.78 -8.98 -10.85
C ALA A 401 30.04 -9.61 -9.64
N SER A 402 29.42 -8.79 -8.80
CA SER A 402 28.61 -9.25 -7.67
C SER A 402 27.20 -9.70 -8.09
N VAL A 403 26.70 -9.22 -9.24
CA VAL A 403 25.37 -9.58 -9.77
C VAL A 403 25.40 -11.01 -10.28
N LYS A 404 24.59 -11.88 -9.67
CA LYS A 404 24.49 -13.30 -10.04
C LYS A 404 23.25 -13.63 -10.86
N LEU A 405 22.27 -12.72 -10.87
CA LEU A 405 21.08 -12.81 -11.69
C LEU A 405 20.57 -11.40 -11.97
N LEU A 406 20.15 -11.16 -13.21
CA LEU A 406 19.35 -10.01 -13.60
C LEU A 406 17.93 -10.47 -13.93
N GLY A 407 16.98 -10.19 -13.06
CA GLY A 407 15.57 -10.56 -13.24
C GLY A 407 14.77 -9.40 -13.82
N LEU A 408 14.25 -9.56 -15.04
CA LEU A 408 13.36 -8.62 -15.71
C LEU A 408 11.94 -9.18 -15.65
N LEU A 409 11.10 -8.64 -14.76
CA LEU A 409 9.77 -9.17 -14.46
C LEU A 409 8.70 -8.28 -15.09
N GLY A 410 8.01 -8.77 -16.11
CA GLY A 410 7.04 -8.01 -16.90
C GLY A 410 7.61 -6.79 -17.63
N PRO A 411 8.79 -6.84 -18.28
CA PRO A 411 9.32 -5.70 -19.02
C PRO A 411 8.48 -5.41 -20.27
N GLY A 412 8.26 -4.12 -20.53
CA GLY A 412 7.74 -3.63 -21.80
C GLY A 412 8.81 -3.64 -22.90
N GLU A 413 8.54 -2.98 -24.03
CA GLU A 413 9.51 -2.84 -25.13
C GLU A 413 10.40 -1.59 -25.03
N LYS A 414 9.96 -0.59 -24.25
CA LYS A 414 10.60 0.71 -24.14
C LYS A 414 10.69 1.15 -22.68
N ALA A 415 11.76 1.87 -22.32
CA ALA A 415 12.00 2.37 -20.98
C ALA A 415 11.65 3.84 -20.83
N ALA A 416 11.07 4.20 -19.67
CA ALA A 416 10.84 5.57 -19.24
C ALA A 416 11.72 5.88 -18.01
N PHE A 417 12.54 6.93 -18.09
CA PHE A 417 13.42 7.40 -17.00
C PHE A 417 12.85 8.63 -16.26
N GLU A 418 11.57 8.91 -16.47
CA GLU A 418 10.82 9.97 -15.81
C GLU A 418 9.38 9.51 -15.69
N PHE A 419 8.76 9.81 -14.54
CA PHE A 419 7.32 9.69 -14.41
C PHE A 419 6.65 10.77 -15.27
N HIS A 420 6.11 10.37 -16.42
CA HIS A 420 5.10 11.17 -17.10
C HIS A 420 3.73 10.65 -16.72
N VAL A 421 2.82 11.55 -16.34
CA VAL A 421 1.41 11.29 -16.04
C VAL A 421 0.73 10.51 -17.19
N SER A 422 1.22 10.66 -18.43
CA SER A 422 0.78 9.92 -19.62
C SER A 422 1.21 8.45 -19.70
N ASN A 423 2.23 8.01 -18.95
CA ASN A 423 2.78 6.65 -19.02
C ASN A 423 1.84 5.56 -18.46
N TRP A 424 0.74 5.96 -17.82
CA TRP A 424 -0.29 5.03 -17.33
C TRP A 424 -1.45 4.85 -18.33
N ILE A 425 -1.48 5.66 -19.40
CA ILE A 425 -2.43 5.58 -20.51
C ILE A 425 -1.66 5.16 -21.77
N GLY A 426 -1.23 3.89 -21.83
CA GLY A 426 -0.58 3.29 -23.01
C GLY A 426 0.96 3.22 -22.95
N LYS A 427 1.55 2.72 -24.05
CA LYS A 427 2.98 2.37 -24.18
C LYS A 427 3.91 3.46 -23.64
N SER A 428 4.54 3.20 -22.50
CA SER A 428 5.49 4.09 -21.84
C SER A 428 6.89 3.97 -22.45
N GLY A 429 7.64 5.08 -22.46
CA GLY A 429 9.07 5.10 -22.74
C GLY A 429 9.46 5.46 -24.18
N ASP A 430 10.53 6.23 -24.33
CA ASP A 430 11.04 6.66 -25.64
C ASP A 430 12.27 5.84 -26.08
N GLN A 431 12.89 5.11 -25.15
CA GLN A 431 14.13 4.39 -25.41
C GLN A 431 13.87 2.90 -25.57
N PRO A 432 14.15 2.28 -26.74
CA PRO A 432 13.97 0.86 -26.94
C PRO A 432 14.91 0.07 -26.02
N ILE A 433 14.39 -0.94 -25.32
CA ILE A 433 15.16 -1.73 -24.35
C ILE A 433 16.05 -2.77 -25.06
N ALA A 434 15.60 -3.29 -26.20
CA ALA A 434 16.28 -4.40 -26.90
C ALA A 434 17.78 -4.19 -27.17
N PRO A 435 18.27 -3.00 -27.60
CA PRO A 435 19.71 -2.76 -27.75
C PRO A 435 20.51 -2.92 -26.46
N GLU A 436 19.95 -2.48 -25.32
CA GLU A 436 20.60 -2.61 -24.01
C GLU A 436 20.58 -4.08 -23.54
N ALA A 437 19.45 -4.76 -23.72
CA ALA A 437 19.30 -6.16 -23.36
C ALA A 437 20.28 -7.07 -24.12
N LYS A 438 20.55 -6.79 -25.40
CA LYS A 438 21.52 -7.54 -26.21
C LYS A 438 22.97 -7.42 -25.73
N ARG A 439 23.31 -6.39 -24.95
CA ARG A 439 24.66 -6.17 -24.41
C ARG A 439 24.86 -6.87 -23.06
N LEU A 440 23.80 -7.44 -22.48
CA LEU A 440 23.88 -8.16 -21.23
C LEU A 440 24.67 -9.46 -21.42
N PRO A 441 25.44 -9.91 -20.40
CA PRO A 441 26.14 -11.18 -20.45
C PRO A 441 25.18 -12.36 -20.66
N ALA A 442 25.57 -13.29 -21.52
CA ALA A 442 24.83 -14.52 -21.77
C ALA A 442 24.62 -15.31 -20.46
N GLY A 443 23.39 -15.78 -20.25
CA GLY A 443 23.02 -16.59 -19.09
C GLY A 443 22.83 -15.82 -17.76
N LEU A 444 23.04 -14.49 -17.74
CA LEU A 444 22.77 -13.67 -16.55
C LEU A 444 21.28 -13.37 -16.37
N THR A 445 20.55 -13.26 -17.48
CA THR A 445 19.20 -12.67 -17.49
C THR A 445 18.11 -13.73 -17.37
N LEU A 446 17.19 -13.53 -16.43
CA LEU A 446 15.87 -14.17 -16.41
C LEU A 446 14.83 -13.13 -16.85
N CYS A 447 14.10 -13.40 -17.93
CA CYS A 447 13.04 -12.53 -18.43
C CYS A 447 11.69 -13.21 -18.26
N VAL A 448 10.82 -12.64 -17.42
CA VAL A 448 9.52 -13.20 -17.05
C VAL A 448 8.41 -12.34 -17.64
N TYR A 449 7.36 -12.95 -18.19
CA TYR A 449 6.21 -12.22 -18.74
C TYR A 449 4.90 -12.98 -18.55
N GLY A 450 3.78 -12.26 -18.43
CA GLY A 450 2.44 -12.84 -18.42
C GLY A 450 2.03 -13.32 -19.82
N THR A 451 1.42 -14.50 -19.93
CA THR A 451 0.99 -15.05 -21.22
C THR A 451 -0.04 -14.17 -21.95
N GLU A 452 -0.85 -13.41 -21.22
CA GLU A 452 -1.86 -12.50 -21.77
C GLU A 452 -1.27 -11.20 -22.33
N GLU A 453 -0.04 -10.82 -21.92
CA GLU A 453 0.68 -9.61 -22.36
C GLU A 453 1.83 -9.92 -23.34
N LYS A 454 1.87 -11.14 -23.89
CA LYS A 454 2.96 -11.62 -24.75
C LYS A 454 3.33 -10.65 -25.88
N ALA A 455 2.34 -9.97 -26.47
CA ALA A 455 2.54 -9.06 -27.60
C ALA A 455 3.31 -7.80 -27.22
N ASP A 456 3.19 -7.36 -25.97
CA ASP A 456 3.75 -6.10 -25.45
C ASP A 456 5.03 -6.32 -24.62
N SER A 457 5.44 -7.57 -24.41
CA SER A 457 6.64 -7.92 -23.65
C SER A 457 7.90 -7.97 -24.52
N LEU A 458 9.03 -7.51 -23.96
CA LEU A 458 10.35 -7.74 -24.55
C LEU A 458 10.76 -9.22 -24.54
N CYS A 459 10.32 -9.99 -23.54
CA CYS A 459 10.88 -11.31 -23.26
C CYS A 459 10.82 -12.30 -24.45
N PRO A 460 9.70 -12.43 -25.19
CA PRO A 460 9.63 -13.31 -26.36
C PRO A 460 10.56 -12.93 -27.52
N ARG A 461 11.17 -11.73 -27.48
CA ARG A 461 12.05 -11.21 -28.54
C ARG A 461 13.54 -11.36 -28.21
N LEU A 462 13.87 -11.81 -27.00
CA LEU A 462 15.25 -12.06 -26.59
C LEU A 462 15.72 -13.42 -27.12
N ASP A 463 16.99 -13.49 -27.51
CA ASP A 463 17.62 -14.74 -27.92
C ASP A 463 17.74 -15.68 -26.70
N ALA A 464 17.41 -16.97 -26.88
CA ALA A 464 17.45 -17.97 -25.81
C ALA A 464 18.88 -18.21 -25.26
N THR A 465 19.91 -17.87 -26.02
CA THR A 465 21.32 -17.89 -25.57
C THR A 465 21.67 -16.65 -24.73
N GLN A 466 20.91 -15.56 -24.87
CA GLN A 466 21.13 -14.32 -24.12
C GLN A 466 20.37 -14.30 -22.80
N ALA A 467 19.13 -14.81 -22.78
CA ALA A 467 18.27 -14.78 -21.60
C ALA A 467 17.44 -16.06 -21.45
N LYS A 468 17.22 -16.48 -20.19
CA LYS A 468 16.21 -17.49 -19.86
C LYS A 468 14.84 -16.81 -19.90
N VAL A 469 14.03 -17.15 -20.89
CA VAL A 469 12.66 -16.63 -21.06
C VAL A 469 11.67 -17.53 -20.33
N LEU A 470 10.81 -16.94 -19.51
CA LEU A 470 9.85 -17.64 -18.66
C LEU A 470 8.43 -17.04 -18.79
N PRO A 471 7.50 -17.73 -19.46
CA PRO A 471 6.09 -17.35 -19.41
C PRO A 471 5.46 -17.71 -18.06
N MET A 472 4.57 -16.86 -17.57
CA MET A 472 3.69 -17.13 -16.42
C MET A 472 2.22 -16.90 -16.79
N PRO A 473 1.26 -17.59 -16.15
CA PRO A 473 -0.16 -17.33 -16.36
C PRO A 473 -0.54 -15.88 -16.03
N GLY A 474 -1.64 -15.40 -16.62
CA GLY A 474 -2.16 -14.05 -16.42
C GLY A 474 -1.50 -12.98 -17.30
N GLY A 475 -1.78 -11.72 -16.98
CA GLY A 475 -1.19 -10.54 -17.61
C GLY A 475 -0.06 -9.91 -16.78
N HIS A 476 -0.02 -8.59 -16.75
CA HIS A 476 1.07 -7.79 -16.17
C HIS A 476 1.37 -8.04 -14.68
N HIS A 477 0.40 -8.55 -13.93
CA HIS A 477 0.56 -8.93 -12.52
C HIS A 477 1.09 -10.36 -12.31
N LEU A 478 1.50 -11.05 -13.40
CA LEU A 478 2.14 -12.36 -13.39
C LEU A 478 1.34 -13.46 -12.65
N GLY A 479 0.01 -13.39 -12.75
CA GLY A 479 -0.90 -14.38 -12.18
C GLY A 479 -0.98 -14.40 -10.65
N GLU A 480 -0.44 -13.37 -9.98
CA GLU A 480 -0.54 -13.14 -8.52
C GLU A 480 0.04 -14.26 -7.61
N ASN A 481 0.79 -15.20 -8.19
CA ASN A 481 1.49 -16.26 -7.47
C ASN A 481 2.98 -15.90 -7.27
N TYR A 482 3.23 -15.00 -6.32
CA TYR A 482 4.56 -14.43 -6.10
C TYR A 482 5.52 -15.38 -5.37
N GLU A 483 5.00 -16.39 -4.69
CA GLU A 483 5.77 -17.49 -4.11
C GLU A 483 6.37 -18.38 -5.21
N ASP A 484 5.58 -18.76 -6.23
CA ASP A 484 6.08 -19.50 -7.39
C ASP A 484 7.06 -18.65 -8.21
N LEU A 485 6.78 -17.35 -8.37
CA LEU A 485 7.71 -16.42 -9.01
C LEU A 485 9.07 -16.35 -8.26
N ALA A 486 9.05 -16.20 -6.94
CA ALA A 486 10.26 -16.18 -6.12
C ALA A 486 11.06 -17.49 -6.28
N ALA A 487 10.39 -18.64 -6.22
CA ALA A 487 11.03 -19.93 -6.40
C ALA A 487 11.71 -20.05 -7.78
N LYS A 488 11.05 -19.59 -8.86
CA LYS A 488 11.62 -19.58 -10.22
C LYS A 488 12.81 -18.62 -10.36
N VAL A 489 12.76 -17.46 -9.70
CA VAL A 489 13.89 -16.52 -9.62
C VAL A 489 15.09 -17.20 -8.95
N LEU A 490 14.89 -17.84 -7.80
CA LEU A 490 15.96 -18.53 -7.08
C LEU A 490 16.51 -19.72 -7.86
N GLN A 491 15.67 -20.46 -8.59
CA GLN A 491 16.08 -21.55 -9.47
C GLN A 491 16.88 -21.07 -10.69
N ALA A 492 16.62 -19.85 -11.18
CA ALA A 492 17.37 -19.27 -12.28
C ALA A 492 18.75 -18.74 -11.87
N ALA A 493 18.92 -18.39 -10.58
CA ALA A 493 20.22 -17.99 -10.07
C ALA A 493 21.21 -19.18 -10.09
N PRO A 494 22.51 -18.95 -10.32
CA PRO A 494 23.53 -19.99 -10.19
C PRO A 494 23.46 -20.70 -8.83
N PRO A 495 23.93 -21.94 -8.68
CA PRO A 495 24.05 -22.56 -7.35
C PRO A 495 25.03 -21.76 -6.47
N LEU A 496 24.76 -21.72 -5.16
CA LEU A 496 25.70 -21.17 -4.18
C LEU A 496 26.97 -22.03 -4.19
N ARG A 497 28.11 -21.43 -4.57
CA ARG A 497 29.42 -22.08 -4.46
C ARG A 497 29.98 -21.91 -3.07
#